data_AF-A0A926V0Y8-F1
#
_entry.id   AF-A0A926V0Y8-F1
#
_cell.length_a   1.000
_cell.length_b   1.000
_cell.length_c   1.000
_cell.angle_alpha   90.00
_cell.angle_beta   90.00
_cell.angle_gamma   90.00
#
_symmetry.space_group_name_H-M   'P 1'
#
loop_
_entity.id
_entity.type
_entity.pdbx_description
1 polymer ?
#
loop_
_entity_poly.entity_id
_entity_poly.type
_entity_poly.pdbx_seq_one_letter_code
_entity_poly.pdbx_strand_id
1 'polypeptide(L)'
;MTTVQAHLENSAEDSLAATQAFCGLILKASLLAIPVYLGLFMIAVPFDVDAGVKRGIILATPAIEFVAAAVIYSIGFLITLPDGNQESLDSLSRIRNRTIRRKMRFILLGSAPLLLGVLSGTVLLLKAHL
;
A
#
# COMPACT_ATOMS: atom_id res chain seq x y z
N MET A 1 -24.92 26.28 19.37
CA MET A 1 -25.00 25.08 18.51
C MET A 1 -23.92 25.03 17.42
N THR A 2 -23.27 26.14 17.07
CA THR A 2 -22.24 26.23 16.02
C THR A 2 -20.85 25.70 16.41
N THR A 3 -20.48 25.71 17.69
CA THR A 3 -19.14 25.31 18.16
C THR A 3 -18.89 23.80 18.16
N VAL A 4 -19.91 23.01 18.53
CA VAL A 4 -19.84 21.53 18.50
C VAL A 4 -19.77 21.02 17.05
N GLN A 5 -20.43 21.73 16.13
CA GLN A 5 -20.48 21.42 14.71
C GLN A 5 -19.10 21.60 14.06
N ALA A 6 -18.45 22.74 14.32
CA ALA A 6 -17.08 22.99 13.84
C ALA A 6 -16.07 21.97 14.38
N HIS A 7 -16.24 21.49 15.62
CA HIS A 7 -15.32 20.54 16.23
C HIS A 7 -15.44 19.12 15.61
N LEU A 8 -16.66 18.70 15.24
CA LEU A 8 -16.90 17.41 14.57
C LEU A 8 -16.46 17.41 13.10
N GLU A 9 -16.49 18.57 12.45
CA GLU A 9 -16.00 18.76 11.09
C GLU A 9 -14.47 18.65 11.04
N ASN A 10 -13.76 19.40 11.90
CA ASN A 10 -12.29 19.35 12.01
C ASN A 10 -11.78 17.93 12.32
N SER A 11 -12.34 17.26 13.35
CA SER A 11 -11.85 15.94 13.77
C SER A 11 -11.99 14.86 12.69
N ALA A 12 -12.90 15.06 11.73
CA ALA A 12 -13.13 14.10 10.69
C ALA A 12 -12.38 14.39 9.38
N GLU A 13 -12.11 15.65 9.09
CA GLU A 13 -11.11 16.02 8.09
C GLU A 13 -9.74 15.47 8.49
N ASP A 14 -9.38 15.60 9.77
CA ASP A 14 -8.14 15.03 10.33
C ASP A 14 -8.06 13.52 10.12
N SER A 15 -9.15 12.78 10.34
CA SER A 15 -9.18 11.32 10.17
C SER A 15 -9.00 10.88 8.71
N LEU A 16 -9.61 11.60 7.77
CA LEU A 16 -9.50 11.29 6.35
C LEU A 16 -8.13 11.67 5.80
N ALA A 17 -7.59 12.82 6.21
CA ALA A 17 -6.24 13.26 5.92
C ALA A 17 -5.20 12.26 6.47
N ALA A 18 -5.37 11.79 7.71
CA ALA A 18 -4.52 10.77 8.31
C ALA A 18 -4.56 9.45 7.52
N THR A 19 -5.75 8.99 7.14
CA THR A 19 -5.92 7.76 6.34
C THR A 19 -5.24 7.90 4.96
N GLN A 20 -5.36 9.06 4.33
CA GLN A 20 -4.73 9.34 3.04
C GLN A 20 -3.20 9.44 3.15
N ALA A 21 -2.69 10.10 4.19
CA ALA A 21 -1.26 10.16 4.48
C ALA A 21 -0.69 8.76 4.73
N PHE A 22 -1.41 7.92 5.45
CA PHE A 22 -1.03 6.52 5.70
C PHE A 22 -1.00 5.70 4.41
N CYS A 23 -2.02 5.78 3.55
CA CYS A 23 -1.99 5.15 2.22
C CYS A 23 -0.77 5.61 1.40
N GLY A 24 -0.50 6.92 1.39
CA GLY A 24 0.65 7.47 0.66
C GLY A 24 1.99 7.00 1.22
N LEU A 25 2.12 6.90 2.54
CA LEU A 25 3.32 6.40 3.20
C LEU A 25 3.55 4.92 2.87
N ILE A 26 2.52 4.08 2.96
CA ILE A 26 2.64 2.66 2.64
C ILE A 26 2.93 2.46 1.15
N LEU A 27 2.28 3.21 0.26
CA LEU A 27 2.57 3.15 -1.17
C LEU A 27 4.05 3.44 -1.45
N LYS A 28 4.60 4.49 -0.83
CA LYS A 28 6.03 4.83 -0.94
C LYS A 28 6.91 3.71 -0.37
N ALA A 29 6.55 3.14 0.77
CA ALA A 29 7.28 2.02 1.37
C ALA A 29 7.28 0.79 0.47
N SER A 30 6.15 0.43 -0.15
CA SER A 30 6.04 -0.67 -1.10
C SER A 30 6.90 -0.43 -2.34
N LEU A 31 6.90 0.79 -2.88
CA LEU A 31 7.75 1.14 -4.02
C LEU A 31 9.24 1.10 -3.66
N LEU A 32 9.61 1.54 -2.46
CA LEU A 32 11.00 1.53 -1.97
C LEU A 32 11.48 0.11 -1.63
N ALA A 33 10.58 -0.82 -1.28
CA ALA A 33 10.92 -2.21 -1.05
C ALA A 33 11.49 -2.89 -2.30
N ILE A 34 11.09 -2.48 -3.50
CA ILE A 34 11.58 -3.04 -4.78
C ILE A 34 13.08 -2.81 -4.97
N PRO A 35 13.62 -1.56 -5.00
CA PRO A 35 15.06 -1.35 -5.15
C PRO A 35 15.86 -1.87 -3.96
N VAL A 36 15.29 -1.88 -2.75
CA VAL A 36 15.96 -2.48 -1.57
C VAL A 36 16.12 -3.98 -1.76
N TYR A 37 15.04 -4.68 -2.15
CA TYR A 37 15.09 -6.12 -2.45
C TYR A 37 16.09 -6.42 -3.56
N LEU A 38 16.02 -5.70 -4.68
CA LEU A 38 16.95 -5.90 -5.80
C LEU A 38 18.40 -5.63 -5.39
N GLY A 39 18.66 -4.59 -4.60
CA GLY A 39 20.00 -4.28 -4.09
C GLY A 39 20.56 -5.39 -3.19
N LEU A 40 19.76 -5.87 -2.23
CA LEU A 40 20.14 -7.01 -1.38
C LEU A 40 20.36 -8.28 -2.22
N PHE A 41 19.52 -8.49 -3.22
CA PHE A 41 19.60 -9.62 -4.12
C PHE A 41 20.89 -9.62 -4.95
N MET A 42 21.29 -8.46 -5.49
CA MET A 42 22.56 -8.34 -6.24
C MET A 42 23.80 -8.63 -5.38
N ILE A 43 23.72 -8.38 -4.08
CA ILE A 43 24.82 -8.65 -3.14
C ILE A 43 24.84 -10.13 -2.74
N ALA A 44 23.67 -10.72 -2.52
CA ALA A 44 23.54 -12.08 -1.97
C ALA A 44 23.70 -13.18 -3.02
N VAL A 45 23.33 -12.94 -4.28
CA VAL A 45 23.39 -13.96 -5.34
C VAL A 45 24.53 -13.66 -6.32
N PRO A 46 25.56 -14.52 -6.42
CA PRO A 46 26.53 -14.41 -7.50
C PRO A 46 25.80 -14.64 -8.83
N PHE A 47 25.94 -13.68 -9.74
CA PHE A 47 25.38 -13.74 -11.10
C PHE A 47 26.17 -14.76 -11.94
N ASP A 48 26.08 -16.04 -11.61
CA ASP A 48 26.39 -17.08 -12.58
C ASP A 48 25.28 -17.03 -13.63
N VAL A 49 25.67 -16.52 -14.79
CA VAL A 49 24.81 -16.11 -15.92
C VAL A 49 24.00 -17.30 -16.50
N ASP A 50 24.30 -18.53 -16.07
CA ASP A 50 23.65 -19.77 -16.49
C ASP A 50 22.44 -20.18 -15.65
N ALA A 51 22.00 -19.35 -14.70
CA ALA A 51 20.73 -19.55 -14.00
C ALA A 51 19.54 -19.36 -14.97
N GLY A 52 19.24 -20.40 -15.75
CA GLY A 52 18.25 -20.38 -16.83
C GLY A 52 16.89 -19.78 -16.43
N VAL A 53 16.11 -19.38 -17.44
CA VAL A 53 14.85 -18.60 -17.36
C VAL A 53 13.93 -18.92 -16.17
N LYS A 54 13.84 -20.20 -15.77
CA LYS A 54 13.05 -20.64 -14.61
C LYS A 54 13.53 -20.05 -13.27
N ARG A 55 14.84 -19.93 -13.04
CA ARG A 55 15.38 -19.26 -11.84
C ARG A 55 15.08 -17.77 -11.88
N GLY A 56 15.24 -17.11 -13.03
CA GLY A 56 14.90 -15.70 -13.19
C GLY A 56 13.46 -15.35 -12.79
N ILE A 57 12.49 -16.19 -13.18
CA ILE A 57 11.08 -16.01 -12.82
C ILE A 57 10.84 -16.12 -11.31
N ILE A 58 11.45 -17.14 -10.67
CA ILE A 58 11.32 -17.33 -9.22
C ILE A 58 11.93 -16.13 -8.46
N LEU A 59 13.06 -15.64 -8.94
CA LEU A 59 13.77 -14.50 -8.34
C LEU A 59 13.03 -13.16 -8.51
N ALA A 60 12.23 -13.02 -9.56
CA ALA A 60 11.38 -11.85 -9.78
C ALA A 60 10.09 -11.85 -8.92
N THR A 61 9.75 -12.98 -8.28
CA THR A 61 8.47 -13.14 -7.57
C THR A 61 8.25 -12.08 -6.48
N PRO A 62 9.22 -11.76 -5.59
CA PRO A 62 9.02 -10.73 -4.56
C PRO A 62 8.80 -9.34 -5.15
N ALA A 63 9.50 -9.01 -6.24
CA ALA A 63 9.32 -7.73 -6.93
C ALA A 63 7.91 -7.61 -7.53
N ILE A 64 7.38 -8.68 -8.12
CA ILE A 64 6.01 -8.73 -8.64
C ILE A 64 5.00 -8.54 -7.51
N GLU A 65 5.21 -9.17 -6.35
CA GLU A 65 4.35 -9.04 -5.17
C GLU A 65 4.35 -7.60 -4.62
N PHE A 66 5.51 -6.94 -4.55
CA PHE A 66 5.59 -5.52 -4.17
C PHE A 66 4.90 -4.59 -5.17
N VAL A 67 5.03 -4.85 -6.47
CA VAL A 67 4.30 -4.09 -7.51
C VAL A 67 2.79 -4.29 -7.36
N ALA A 68 2.32 -5.51 -7.14
CA ALA A 68 0.91 -5.79 -6.91
C ALA A 68 0.37 -5.04 -5.68
N ALA A 69 1.13 -5.02 -4.58
CA ALA A 69 0.80 -4.23 -3.40
C ALA A 69 0.71 -2.73 -3.72
N ALA A 70 1.71 -2.18 -4.43
CA ALA A 70 1.73 -0.77 -4.83
C ALA A 70 0.53 -0.38 -5.70
N VAL A 71 0.10 -1.24 -6.64
CA VAL A 71 -1.11 -1.01 -7.44
C VAL A 71 -2.35 -0.93 -6.56
N ILE A 72 -2.52 -1.87 -5.63
CA ILE A 72 -3.68 -1.88 -4.72
C ILE A 72 -3.70 -0.64 -3.83
N TYR A 73 -2.56 -0.24 -3.27
CA TYR A 73 -2.45 0.98 -2.47
C TYR A 73 -2.70 2.24 -3.29
N SER A 74 -2.26 2.28 -4.56
CA SER A 74 -2.54 3.39 -5.47
C SER A 74 -4.03 3.56 -5.74
N ILE A 75 -4.75 2.44 -5.96
CA ILE A 75 -6.22 2.46 -6.10
C ILE A 75 -6.86 2.99 -4.82
N GLY A 76 -6.44 2.50 -3.64
CA GLY A 76 -6.94 2.99 -2.35
C GLY A 76 -6.65 4.47 -2.09
N PHE A 77 -5.51 4.97 -2.57
CA PHE A 77 -5.11 6.37 -2.46
C PHE A 77 -5.97 7.28 -3.36
N LEU A 78 -6.24 6.86 -4.60
CA LEU A 78 -7.01 7.62 -5.59
C LEU A 78 -8.50 7.75 -5.27
N ILE A 79 -9.03 7.02 -4.29
CA ILE A 79 -10.41 7.20 -3.83
C ILE A 79 -10.53 8.55 -3.12
N THR A 80 -11.00 9.56 -3.82
CA THR A 80 -11.29 10.89 -3.28
C THR A 80 -12.74 10.99 -2.78
N LEU A 81 -13.02 11.97 -1.93
CA LEU A 81 -14.40 12.33 -1.57
C LEU A 81 -15.07 12.96 -2.80
N PRO A 82 -16.37 12.69 -3.04
CA PRO A 82 -17.14 13.50 -3.99
C PRO A 82 -17.22 14.94 -3.49
N ASP A 83 -17.09 15.91 -4.39
CA ASP A 83 -17.17 17.35 -4.08
C ASP A 83 -18.52 17.64 -3.41
N GLY A 84 -18.47 18.13 -2.17
CA GLY A 84 -19.59 18.31 -1.26
C GLY A 84 -20.48 19.51 -1.59
N ASN A 85 -20.81 19.73 -2.86
CA ASN A 85 -21.80 20.75 -3.21
C ASN A 85 -23.22 20.23 -2.91
N GLN A 86 -23.83 20.77 -1.85
CA GLN A 86 -25.28 20.75 -1.55
C GLN A 86 -25.93 19.52 -0.89
N GLU A 87 -25.23 18.71 -0.10
CA GLU A 87 -25.93 17.68 0.70
C GLU A 87 -25.91 17.93 2.21
N SER A 88 -26.99 17.51 2.89
CA SER A 88 -27.16 17.66 4.34
C SER A 88 -26.04 16.96 5.12
N LEU A 89 -25.68 17.50 6.29
CA LEU A 89 -24.58 16.98 7.13
C LEU A 89 -24.69 15.47 7.45
N ASP A 90 -25.92 14.95 7.54
CA ASP A 90 -26.18 13.53 7.77
C ASP A 90 -25.82 12.64 6.57
N SER A 91 -26.01 13.11 5.33
CA SER A 91 -25.57 12.34 4.16
C SER A 91 -24.05 12.41 3.99
N LEU A 92 -23.44 13.55 4.30
CA LEU A 92 -22.01 13.79 4.21
C LEU A 92 -21.22 12.88 5.16
N SER A 93 -21.68 12.72 6.41
CA SER A 93 -21.07 11.79 7.38
C SER A 93 -21.14 10.32 6.94
N ARG A 94 -22.25 9.90 6.31
CA ARG A 94 -22.44 8.53 5.77
C ARG A 94 -21.55 8.28 4.57
N ILE A 95 -21.48 9.24 3.63
CA ILE A 95 -20.62 9.16 2.44
C ILE A 95 -19.15 9.06 2.89
N ARG A 96 -18.72 9.89 3.84
CA ARG A 96 -17.37 9.85 4.41
C ARG A 96 -17.03 8.52 5.06
N ASN A 97 -17.88 8.00 5.95
CA ASN A 97 -17.65 6.70 6.59
C ASN A 97 -17.56 5.57 5.57
N ARG A 98 -18.33 5.64 4.48
CA ARG A 98 -18.24 4.68 3.37
C ARG A 98 -16.91 4.78 2.63
N THR A 99 -16.41 5.99 2.40
CA THR A 99 -15.09 6.23 1.78
C THR A 99 -13.95 5.71 2.66
N ILE A 100 -13.96 6.01 3.96
CA ILE A 100 -12.96 5.51 4.92
C ILE A 100 -12.96 3.98 4.94
N ARG A 101 -14.14 3.35 5.06
CA ARG A 101 -14.25 1.87 5.02
C ARG A 101 -13.74 1.28 3.72
N ARG A 102 -13.96 1.95 2.57
CA ARG A 102 -13.40 1.51 1.28
C ARG A 102 -11.88 1.61 1.30
N LYS A 103 -11.29 2.74 1.71
CA LYS A 103 -9.83 2.92 1.83
C LYS A 103 -9.21 1.85 2.72
N MET A 104 -9.81 1.58 3.88
CA MET A 104 -9.36 0.51 4.80
C MET A 104 -9.33 -0.87 4.15
N ARG A 105 -10.33 -1.21 3.31
CA ARG A 105 -10.31 -2.49 2.59
C ARG A 105 -9.14 -2.58 1.61
N PHE A 106 -8.85 -1.51 0.87
CA PHE A 106 -7.69 -1.51 -0.03
C PHE A 106 -6.37 -1.58 0.74
N ILE A 107 -6.27 -0.92 1.89
CA ILE A 107 -5.10 -1.05 2.76
C ILE A 107 -4.90 -2.52 3.18
N LEU A 108 -5.98 -3.16 3.64
CA LEU A 108 -5.95 -4.55 4.09
C LEU A 108 -5.66 -5.52 2.93
N LEU A 109 -6.26 -5.30 1.76
CA LEU A 109 -6.01 -6.10 0.57
C LEU A 109 -4.57 -5.93 0.05
N GLY A 110 -4.01 -4.73 0.10
CA GLY A 110 -2.63 -4.46 -0.30
C GLY A 110 -1.60 -5.01 0.70
N SER A 111 -1.99 -5.17 1.96
CA SER A 111 -1.10 -5.69 3.01
C SER A 111 -0.77 -7.18 2.82
N ALA A 112 -1.69 -7.95 2.22
CA ALA A 112 -1.47 -9.36 1.92
C ALA A 112 -0.30 -9.59 0.92
N PRO A 113 -0.30 -9.03 -0.31
CA PRO A 113 0.81 -9.18 -1.24
C PRO A 113 2.09 -8.52 -0.74
N LEU A 114 2.00 -7.42 0.03
CA LEU A 114 3.18 -6.83 0.67
C LEU A 114 3.86 -7.82 1.63
N LEU A 115 3.08 -8.46 2.50
CA LEU A 115 3.58 -9.46 3.43
C LEU A 115 4.16 -10.68 2.70
N LEU A 116 3.49 -11.14 1.65
CA LEU A 116 4.00 -12.22 0.80
C LEU A 116 5.35 -11.85 0.18
N GLY A 117 5.48 -10.63 -0.39
CA GLY A 117 6.74 -10.11 -0.94
C GLY A 117 7.88 -10.11 0.08
N VAL A 118 7.59 -9.70 1.32
CA VAL A 118 8.59 -9.73 2.39
C VAL A 118 8.99 -11.16 2.73
N LEU A 119 8.03 -12.07 2.90
CA LEU A 119 8.30 -13.46 3.26
C LEU A 119 9.05 -14.20 2.14
N SER A 120 8.57 -14.09 0.90
CA SER A 120 9.17 -14.72 -0.29
C SER A 120 10.58 -14.19 -0.53
N GLY A 121 10.78 -12.86 -0.45
CA GLY A 121 12.09 -12.23 -0.57
C GLY A 121 13.06 -12.67 0.52
N THR A 122 12.62 -12.74 1.77
CA THR A 122 13.45 -13.20 2.90
C THR A 122 13.87 -14.66 2.73
N VAL A 123 12.94 -15.54 2.34
CA VAL A 123 13.23 -16.96 2.09
C VAL A 123 14.22 -17.14 0.95
N LEU A 124 14.08 -16.37 -0.13
CA LEU A 124 15.02 -16.41 -1.26
C LEU A 124 16.42 -15.93 -0.87
N LEU A 125 16.52 -14.83 -0.14
CA LEU A 125 17.81 -14.31 0.35
C LEU A 125 18.49 -15.30 1.31
N LEU A 126 17.73 -15.96 2.19
CA LEU A 126 18.26 -17.01 3.07
C LEU A 126 18.79 -18.21 2.29
N LYS A 127 18.04 -18.67 1.27
CA LYS A 127 18.47 -19.77 0.39
C LYS A 127 19.65 -19.41 -0.51
N ALA A 128 19.88 -18.13 -0.79
CA ALA A 128 21.03 -17.68 -1.56
C ALA A 128 22.33 -17.74 -0.75
N HIS A 129 22.24 -17.59 0.58
CA HIS A 129 23.39 -17.56 1.49
C HIS A 129 23.76 -18.91 2.10
N LEU A 130 22.84 -19.89 2.10
CA LEU A 130 23.04 -21.27 2.55
C LEU A 130 23.46 -22.17 1.40
#